data_AF-A0A957ZJ84-F1
#
_entry.id   AF-A0A957ZJ84-F1
#
_cell.length_a   1.000
_cell.length_b   1.000
_cell.length_c   1.000
_cell.angle_alpha   90.00
_cell.angle_beta   90.00
_cell.angle_gamma   90.00
#
_symmetry.space_group_name_H-M   'P 1'
#
loop_
_entity.id
_entity.type
_entity.pdbx_description
1 polymer ?
#
loop_
_entity_poly.entity_id
_entity_poly.type
_entity_poly.pdbx_seq_one_letter_code
_entity_poly.pdbx_strand_id
1 'polypeptide(L)'
;RLQEVRYLRAARAGEWRAGDRLKRLVDLQASEHAPLSLYSNIQNRPATLKIRDQASQEVIAAVDPLWLDREVLTLEGRPLDVNWFDGEALWVTRGRGAGEQAKLPFLSARQLLSFELAQSLPRTFGLAPGDAPIVETPDGWLLFHWLGDVYGQALLDLLRPHLAVRESQQPGLALLLPEAPRGLPAISNEQATRYLQEHVHQYEGTLSLGAYQHLLPWPLRQRAVVEHFDVTRFVQAAAALRLRPATEEIALSLAHLVSEPA
;
A
#
# COMPACT_ATOMS: atom_id res chain seq x y z
N ARG A 1 -21.74 -17.41 9.24
CA ARG A 1 -22.39 -17.96 8.02
C ARG A 1 -21.43 -18.44 6.92
N LEU A 2 -20.73 -17.62 6.12
CA LEU A 2 -19.96 -18.14 4.96
C LEU A 2 -18.87 -19.20 5.28
N GLN A 3 -18.24 -19.11 6.46
CA GLN A 3 -17.33 -20.13 6.98
C GLN A 3 -18.06 -21.42 7.40
N GLU A 4 -19.16 -21.29 8.14
CA GLU A 4 -20.01 -22.42 8.58
C GLU A 4 -20.53 -23.21 7.39
N VAL A 5 -20.79 -22.52 6.26
CA VAL A 5 -21.22 -23.14 5.01
C VAL A 5 -20.04 -23.45 4.05
N ARG A 6 -18.78 -23.46 4.53
CA ARG A 6 -17.55 -23.89 3.81
C ARG A 6 -17.23 -23.16 2.49
N TYR A 7 -17.70 -21.92 2.31
CA TYR A 7 -17.34 -21.10 1.15
C TYR A 7 -15.97 -20.43 1.32
N LEU A 8 -15.65 -20.02 2.53
CA LEU A 8 -14.36 -19.40 2.88
C LEU A 8 -13.70 -20.22 3.98
N ARG A 9 -12.38 -20.34 3.90
CA ARG A 9 -11.52 -20.90 4.95
C ARG A 9 -10.51 -19.86 5.38
N ALA A 10 -10.26 -19.75 6.68
CA ALA A 10 -9.11 -19.01 7.19
C ALA A 10 -7.82 -19.74 6.77
N ALA A 11 -6.78 -19.01 6.40
CA ALA A 11 -5.49 -19.57 6.03
C ALA A 11 -4.39 -19.12 7.01
N ARG A 12 -3.94 -17.87 6.87
CA ARG A 12 -3.08 -17.16 7.83
C ARG A 12 -3.92 -16.14 8.60
N ALA A 13 -3.35 -15.50 9.64
CA ALA A 13 -4.04 -14.42 10.36
C ALA A 13 -4.56 -13.37 9.37
N GLY A 14 -5.87 -13.09 9.41
CA GLY A 14 -6.55 -12.18 8.48
C GLY A 14 -6.68 -12.63 7.02
N GLU A 15 -6.04 -13.72 6.58
CA GLU A 15 -6.09 -14.20 5.19
C GLU A 15 -7.28 -15.17 4.96
N TRP A 16 -8.13 -14.83 3.99
CA TRP A 16 -9.26 -15.66 3.57
C TRP A 16 -8.99 -16.36 2.24
N ARG A 17 -9.11 -17.69 2.23
CA ARG A 17 -9.02 -18.50 1.00
C ARG A 17 -10.36 -19.11 0.64
N ALA A 18 -10.50 -19.47 -0.63
CA ALA A 18 -11.64 -20.25 -1.10
C ALA A 18 -11.71 -21.60 -0.38
N GLY A 19 -12.85 -21.87 0.25
CA GLY A 19 -13.24 -23.16 0.81
C GLY A 19 -13.83 -24.09 -0.25
N ASP A 20 -14.06 -25.35 0.09
CA ASP A 20 -14.42 -26.40 -0.87
C ASP A 20 -15.75 -26.16 -1.60
N ARG A 21 -16.67 -25.38 -1.01
CA ARG A 21 -17.92 -25.02 -1.67
C ARG A 21 -17.74 -23.90 -2.69
N LEU A 22 -16.89 -22.92 -2.41
CA LEU A 22 -16.57 -21.86 -3.36
C LEU A 22 -15.74 -22.41 -4.52
N LYS A 23 -14.76 -23.27 -4.24
CA LYS A 23 -14.02 -23.99 -5.29
C LYS A 23 -14.96 -24.78 -6.20
N ARG A 24 -15.84 -25.60 -5.63
CA ARG A 24 -16.84 -26.34 -6.40
C ARG A 24 -17.79 -25.44 -7.19
N LEU A 25 -18.12 -24.25 -6.70
CA LEU A 25 -18.96 -23.32 -7.45
C LEU A 25 -18.20 -22.67 -8.60
N VAL A 26 -16.93 -22.32 -8.42
CA VAL A 26 -16.05 -21.86 -9.50
C VAL A 26 -15.90 -22.98 -10.55
N ASP A 27 -15.68 -24.22 -10.12
CA ASP A 27 -15.57 -25.38 -11.01
C ASP A 27 -16.89 -25.67 -11.75
N LEU A 28 -18.03 -25.56 -11.05
CA LEU A 28 -19.36 -25.74 -11.63
C LEU A 28 -19.72 -24.60 -12.59
N GLN A 29 -19.27 -23.36 -12.33
CA GLN A 29 -19.44 -22.24 -13.26
C GLN A 29 -18.49 -22.31 -14.45
N ALA A 30 -17.32 -22.94 -14.30
CA ALA A 30 -16.37 -23.17 -15.38
C ALA A 30 -16.73 -24.39 -16.26
N SER A 31 -17.72 -25.19 -15.86
CA SER A 31 -18.23 -26.33 -16.63
C SER A 31 -19.22 -25.86 -17.70
N GLU A 32 -19.04 -26.31 -18.94
CA GLU A 32 -19.91 -26.00 -20.10
C GLU A 32 -21.39 -26.39 -19.90
N HIS A 33 -21.73 -27.15 -18.85
CA HIS A 33 -23.08 -27.70 -18.63
C HIS A 33 -23.73 -27.22 -17.32
N ALA A 34 -23.31 -26.06 -16.79
CA ALA A 34 -23.90 -25.47 -15.59
C ALA A 34 -25.42 -25.17 -15.77
N PRO A 35 -26.33 -25.79 -15.01
CA PRO A 35 -27.78 -25.60 -15.16
C PRO A 35 -28.32 -24.30 -14.53
N LEU A 36 -27.45 -23.50 -13.90
CA LEU A 36 -27.77 -22.19 -13.34
C LEU A 36 -26.92 -21.10 -14.01
N SER A 37 -26.94 -21.06 -15.34
CA SER A 37 -26.50 -19.88 -16.10
C SER A 37 -27.53 -18.76 -15.96
N LEU A 38 -27.61 -18.14 -14.79
CA LEU A 38 -28.02 -16.75 -14.72
C LEU A 38 -26.86 -15.95 -15.31
N TYR A 39 -27.02 -15.53 -16.57
CA TYR A 39 -26.14 -14.66 -17.36
C TYR A 39 -25.10 -13.90 -16.53
N SER A 40 -23.94 -14.52 -16.32
CA SER A 40 -22.77 -13.89 -15.71
C SER A 40 -21.63 -14.09 -16.68
N ASN A 41 -21.14 -12.99 -17.25
CA ASN A 41 -20.03 -12.92 -18.20
C ASN A 41 -18.68 -13.27 -17.55
N ILE A 42 -18.59 -14.40 -16.83
CA ILE A 42 -17.31 -14.95 -16.38
C ILE A 42 -16.81 -15.84 -17.52
N GLN A 43 -16.44 -15.20 -18.62
CA GLN A 43 -15.51 -15.82 -19.56
C GLN A 43 -14.15 -15.80 -18.87
N ASN A 44 -13.55 -16.99 -18.77
CA ASN A 44 -12.20 -17.23 -18.30
C ASN A 44 -11.19 -16.64 -19.32
N ARG A 45 -11.16 -15.31 -19.44
CA ARG A 45 -10.22 -14.58 -20.29
C ARG A 45 -8.87 -14.48 -19.54
N PRO A 46 -7.73 -14.51 -20.26
CA PRO A 46 -6.44 -14.14 -19.66
C PRO A 46 -6.59 -12.80 -18.93
N ALA A 47 -5.84 -12.58 -17.85
CA ALA A 47 -5.97 -11.40 -16.99
C ALA A 47 -5.87 -10.12 -17.83
N THR A 48 -7.02 -9.56 -18.22
CA THR A 48 -7.07 -8.36 -19.03
C THR A 48 -6.82 -7.16 -18.14
N LEU A 49 -5.89 -6.32 -18.56
CA LEU A 49 -5.55 -5.10 -17.87
C LEU A 49 -6.56 -3.99 -18.17
N LYS A 50 -7.09 -3.33 -17.14
CA LYS A 50 -8.09 -2.27 -17.32
C LYS A 50 -7.41 -0.94 -17.61
N ILE A 51 -7.82 -0.27 -18.68
CA ILE A 51 -7.42 1.10 -18.98
C ILE A 51 -8.51 2.02 -18.44
N ARG A 52 -8.14 2.97 -17.59
CA ARG A 52 -9.03 3.96 -16.99
C ARG A 52 -8.68 5.36 -17.44
N ASP A 53 -9.71 6.15 -17.70
CA ASP A 53 -9.54 7.59 -17.90
C ASP A 53 -9.26 8.26 -16.54
N GLN A 54 -8.22 9.08 -16.47
CA GLN A 54 -7.77 9.65 -15.20
C GLN A 54 -8.77 10.64 -14.58
N ALA A 55 -9.46 11.42 -15.42
CA ALA A 55 -10.36 12.47 -14.95
C ALA A 55 -11.70 11.90 -14.45
N SER A 56 -12.21 10.87 -15.11
CA SER A 56 -13.51 10.26 -14.81
C SER A 56 -13.42 8.97 -14.00
N GLN A 57 -12.24 8.34 -13.93
CA GLN A 57 -12.00 7.01 -13.34
C GLN A 57 -12.80 5.87 -14.02
N GLU A 58 -13.47 6.15 -15.14
CA GLU A 58 -14.22 5.16 -15.89
C GLU A 58 -13.26 4.23 -16.66
N VAL A 59 -13.62 2.95 -16.71
CA VAL A 59 -12.89 1.95 -17.50
C VAL A 59 -13.23 2.18 -18.96
N ILE A 60 -12.26 2.66 -19.73
CA ILE A 60 -12.42 2.95 -21.15
C ILE A 60 -12.06 1.75 -22.04
N ALA A 61 -11.23 0.82 -21.55
CA ALA A 61 -10.90 -0.41 -22.25
C ALA A 61 -10.35 -1.51 -21.33
N ALA A 62 -10.25 -2.73 -21.84
CA ALA A 62 -9.52 -3.83 -21.22
C ALA A 62 -8.63 -4.52 -22.28
N VAL A 63 -7.33 -4.62 -22.03
CA VAL A 63 -6.32 -5.10 -23.00
C VAL A 63 -5.54 -6.29 -22.46
N ASP A 64 -4.87 -7.04 -23.34
CA ASP A 64 -3.97 -8.13 -22.92
C ASP A 64 -2.66 -7.54 -22.35
N PRO A 65 -2.09 -8.08 -21.26
CA PRO A 65 -0.82 -7.63 -20.69
C PRO A 65 0.34 -7.59 -21.68
N LEU A 66 0.34 -8.43 -22.72
CA LEU A 66 1.34 -8.45 -23.80
C LEU A 66 1.34 -7.16 -24.66
N TRP A 67 0.35 -6.28 -24.49
CA TRP A 67 0.34 -4.95 -25.12
C TRP A 67 1.35 -3.97 -24.49
N LEU A 68 1.83 -4.23 -23.27
CA LEU A 68 2.83 -3.39 -22.59
C LEU A 68 4.22 -3.49 -23.20
N ASP A 69 4.51 -4.53 -23.98
CA ASP A 69 5.81 -4.72 -24.67
C ASP A 69 5.92 -3.86 -25.95
N ARG A 70 4.91 -3.05 -26.28
CA ARG A 70 4.91 -2.19 -27.46
C ARG A 70 5.27 -0.76 -27.10
N GLU A 71 6.13 -0.15 -27.91
CA GLU A 71 6.60 1.24 -27.74
C GLU A 71 5.49 2.30 -27.86
N VAL A 72 4.31 1.95 -28.41
CA VAL A 72 3.19 2.88 -28.60
C VAL A 72 1.86 2.21 -28.24
N LEU A 73 1.17 2.75 -27.24
CA LEU A 73 -0.20 2.38 -26.89
C LEU A 73 -1.19 3.28 -27.65
N THR A 74 -1.97 2.67 -28.54
CA THR A 74 -3.07 3.34 -29.23
C THR A 74 -4.41 2.68 -28.88
N LEU A 75 -5.41 3.49 -28.56
CA LEU A 75 -6.80 3.04 -28.40
C LEU A 75 -7.63 3.67 -29.51
N GLU A 76 -8.29 2.85 -30.32
CA GLU A 76 -9.05 3.29 -31.51
C GLU A 76 -8.23 4.20 -32.46
N GLY A 77 -6.91 3.96 -32.56
CA GLY A 77 -6.02 4.75 -33.41
C GLY A 77 -5.57 6.08 -32.83
N ARG A 78 -5.88 6.38 -31.56
CA ARG A 78 -5.42 7.59 -30.86
C ARG A 78 -4.30 7.25 -29.87
N PRO A 79 -3.19 8.00 -29.86
CA PRO A 79 -2.11 7.79 -28.89
C PRO A 79 -2.59 8.14 -27.48
N LEU A 80 -2.19 7.31 -26.51
CA LEU A 80 -2.44 7.51 -25.10
C LEU A 80 -1.12 7.78 -24.37
N ASP A 81 -1.13 8.79 -23.50
CA ASP A 81 -0.04 9.01 -22.55
C ASP A 81 -0.36 8.21 -21.28
N VAL A 82 0.51 7.27 -20.92
CA VAL A 82 0.38 6.48 -19.69
C VAL A 82 0.94 7.30 -18.53
N ASN A 83 0.07 7.66 -17.59
CA ASN A 83 0.46 8.47 -16.44
C ASN A 83 0.77 7.62 -15.21
N TRP A 84 0.15 6.44 -15.09
CA TRP A 84 0.29 5.59 -13.91
C TRP A 84 -0.07 4.12 -14.21
N PHE A 85 0.60 3.19 -13.52
CA PHE A 85 0.39 1.74 -13.63
C PHE A 85 0.57 1.06 -12.26
N ASP A 86 -0.39 0.23 -11.85
CA ASP A 86 -0.34 -0.47 -10.55
C ASP A 86 -0.24 -2.00 -10.68
N GLY A 87 -0.06 -2.53 -11.89
CA GLY A 87 -0.04 -3.97 -12.18
C GLY A 87 -1.42 -4.58 -12.48
N GLU A 88 -2.52 -3.89 -12.17
CA GLU A 88 -3.89 -4.33 -12.43
C GLU A 88 -4.65 -3.38 -13.39
N ALA A 89 -4.26 -2.11 -13.42
CA ALA A 89 -4.84 -1.06 -14.24
C ALA A 89 -3.80 -0.03 -14.72
N LEU A 90 -4.08 0.55 -15.89
CA LEU A 90 -3.36 1.70 -16.47
C LEU A 90 -4.26 2.93 -16.37
N TRP A 91 -3.71 4.04 -15.89
CA TRP A 91 -4.35 5.35 -16.01
C TRP A 91 -3.70 6.09 -17.14
N VAL A 92 -4.54 6.57 -18.04
CA VAL A 92 -4.09 7.23 -19.26
C VAL A 92 -4.75 8.59 -19.41
N THR A 93 -4.04 9.49 -20.07
CA THR A 93 -4.61 10.71 -20.65
C THR A 93 -4.49 10.67 -22.17
N ARG A 94 -5.32 11.43 -22.87
CA ARG A 94 -5.21 11.55 -24.33
C ARG A 94 -3.87 12.20 -24.68
N GLY A 95 -3.06 11.47 -25.46
CA GLY A 95 -1.76 11.97 -25.88
C GLY A 95 -1.89 13.17 -26.79
N ARG A 96 -1.03 14.18 -26.59
CA ARG A 96 -0.91 15.29 -27.54
C ARG A 96 -0.20 14.75 -28.78
N GLY A 97 -0.89 14.80 -29.92
CA GLY A 97 -0.33 14.39 -31.19
C GLY A 97 0.96 15.15 -31.53
N ALA A 98 1.91 14.40 -32.08
CA ALA A 98 3.21 14.82 -32.64
C ALA A 98 4.38 14.92 -31.64
N GLY A 99 5.20 13.86 -31.64
CA GLY A 99 6.64 14.02 -31.75
C GLY A 99 7.42 14.33 -30.49
N GLU A 100 7.41 13.42 -29.51
CA GLU A 100 8.60 13.01 -28.75
C GLU A 100 8.18 11.80 -27.90
N GLN A 101 8.73 10.64 -28.24
CA GLN A 101 8.38 9.36 -27.62
C GLN A 101 9.08 9.27 -26.26
N ALA A 102 8.35 9.58 -25.19
CA ALA A 102 8.79 9.20 -23.86
C ALA A 102 8.78 7.67 -23.78
N LYS A 103 9.96 7.05 -23.66
CA LYS A 103 10.07 5.67 -23.17
C LYS A 103 9.13 5.54 -21.98
N LEU A 104 8.22 4.57 -22.03
CA LEU A 104 7.33 4.23 -20.90
C LEU A 104 8.18 4.30 -19.64
N PRO A 105 8.01 5.32 -18.78
CA PRO A 105 8.77 5.35 -17.56
C PRO A 105 8.21 4.18 -16.75
N PHE A 106 9.00 3.10 -16.67
CA PHE A 106 8.72 2.01 -15.75
C PHE A 106 8.94 2.56 -14.35
N LEU A 107 7.97 3.34 -13.89
CA LEU A 107 7.83 3.76 -12.52
C LEU A 107 7.13 2.59 -11.83
N SER A 108 7.90 1.53 -11.53
CA SER A 108 7.41 0.55 -10.57
C SER A 108 7.00 1.33 -9.33
N ALA A 109 5.73 1.21 -8.91
CA ALA A 109 5.29 1.73 -7.63
C ALA A 109 6.37 1.42 -6.60
N ARG A 110 6.79 2.43 -5.82
CA ARG A 110 7.81 2.28 -4.77
C ARG A 110 7.50 0.99 -4.01
N GLN A 111 8.43 0.02 -4.07
CA GLN A 111 8.23 -1.22 -3.33
C GLN A 111 8.07 -0.84 -1.85
N LEU A 112 6.94 -1.23 -1.27
CA LEU A 112 6.65 -0.90 0.11
C LEU A 112 7.75 -1.49 1.00
N LEU A 113 8.40 -0.63 1.77
CA LEU A 113 9.36 -0.98 2.78
C LEU A 113 8.62 -1.69 3.92
N SER A 114 8.90 -2.98 4.10
CA SER A 114 8.32 -3.77 5.20
C SER A 114 8.85 -3.30 6.56
N PHE A 115 8.07 -3.56 7.61
CA PHE A 115 8.48 -3.26 8.98
C PHE A 115 9.76 -4.02 9.37
N GLU A 116 9.89 -5.28 8.98
CA GLU A 116 11.08 -6.11 9.28
C GLU A 116 12.33 -5.54 8.63
N LEU A 117 12.23 -5.08 7.38
CA LEU A 117 13.35 -4.47 6.67
C LEU A 117 13.69 -3.12 7.28
N ALA A 118 12.69 -2.28 7.57
CA ALA A 118 12.89 -0.99 8.22
C ALA A 118 13.60 -1.11 9.59
N GLN A 119 13.20 -2.09 10.41
CA GLN A 119 13.81 -2.36 11.72
C GLN A 119 15.25 -2.88 11.65
N SER A 120 15.70 -3.36 10.48
CA SER A 120 17.07 -3.82 10.30
C SER A 120 18.05 -2.69 9.99
N LEU A 121 17.58 -1.59 9.39
CA LEU A 121 18.39 -0.46 8.94
C LEU A 121 19.12 0.30 10.04
N PRO A 122 18.54 0.59 11.23
CA PRO A 122 19.24 1.34 12.27
C PRO A 122 20.63 0.78 12.62
N ARG A 123 20.79 -0.55 12.55
CA ARG A 123 22.04 -1.23 12.89
C ARG A 123 23.19 -0.86 11.95
N THR A 124 22.91 -0.49 10.70
CA THR A 124 23.96 -0.06 9.76
C THR A 124 24.53 1.30 10.14
N PHE A 125 23.82 2.08 10.95
CA PHE A 125 24.24 3.36 11.50
C PHE A 125 24.71 3.26 12.97
N GLY A 126 24.87 2.04 13.51
CA GLY A 126 25.28 1.83 14.90
C GLY A 126 24.19 2.14 15.94
N LEU A 127 22.93 2.29 15.52
CA LEU A 127 21.82 2.60 16.40
C LEU A 127 21.24 1.34 17.06
N ALA A 128 20.80 1.46 18.31
CA ALA A 128 20.15 0.36 19.01
C ALA A 128 18.70 0.17 18.53
N PRO A 129 18.11 -1.02 18.69
CA PRO A 129 16.69 -1.23 18.42
C PRO A 129 15.82 -0.24 19.21
N GLY A 130 14.86 0.37 18.52
CA GLY A 130 13.96 1.38 19.07
C GLY A 130 14.57 2.79 19.18
N ASP A 131 15.84 3.00 18.82
CA ASP A 131 16.37 4.37 18.74
C ASP A 131 15.70 5.12 17.58
N ALA A 132 15.12 6.28 17.91
CA ALA A 132 14.44 7.15 16.97
C ALA A 132 15.22 8.47 16.88
N PRO A 133 16.29 8.52 16.05
CA PRO A 133 17.10 9.72 15.95
C PRO A 133 16.30 10.87 15.35
N ILE A 134 16.55 12.07 15.89
CA ILE A 134 16.00 13.32 15.38
C ILE A 134 17.15 14.10 14.73
N VAL A 135 16.94 14.51 13.49
CA VAL A 135 17.92 15.23 12.66
C VAL A 135 17.34 16.58 12.27
N GLU A 136 18.06 17.66 12.53
CA GLU A 136 17.71 18.99 12.06
C GLU A 136 18.04 19.14 10.57
N THR A 137 17.11 19.69 9.80
CA THR A 137 17.23 19.99 8.37
C THR A 137 16.73 21.41 8.09
N PRO A 138 17.02 21.99 6.91
CA PRO A 138 16.49 23.31 6.54
C PRO A 138 14.96 23.39 6.57
N ASP A 139 14.28 22.27 6.33
CA ASP A 139 12.81 22.19 6.25
C ASP A 139 12.15 21.85 7.60
N GLY A 140 12.94 21.56 8.64
CA GLY A 140 12.44 21.22 9.97
C GLY A 140 13.27 20.11 10.64
N TRP A 141 12.58 19.23 11.36
CA TRP A 141 13.17 18.14 12.11
C TRP A 141 12.67 16.81 11.56
N LEU A 142 13.60 15.97 11.10
CA LEU A 142 13.30 14.61 10.69
C LEU A 142 13.33 13.68 11.90
N LEU A 143 12.22 13.00 12.14
CA LEU A 143 12.10 11.91 13.10
C LEU A 143 12.20 10.57 12.39
N PHE A 144 13.28 9.83 12.59
CA PHE A 144 13.43 8.49 12.02
C PHE A 144 12.76 7.44 12.92
N HIS A 145 11.67 6.84 12.44
CA HIS A 145 10.85 5.91 13.22
C HIS A 145 11.05 4.42 12.83
N TRP A 146 11.60 4.13 11.64
CA TRP A 146 11.95 2.76 11.24
C TRP A 146 10.79 1.76 11.25
N LEU A 147 9.57 2.22 10.96
CA LEU A 147 8.37 1.38 11.04
C LEU A 147 7.97 0.75 9.69
N GLY A 148 8.61 1.10 8.59
CA GLY A 148 8.17 0.72 7.26
C GLY A 148 6.93 1.52 6.83
N ASP A 149 6.51 1.36 5.57
CA ASP A 149 5.52 2.27 4.98
C ASP A 149 4.13 2.12 5.63
N VAL A 150 3.68 0.90 5.92
CA VAL A 150 2.35 0.65 6.49
C VAL A 150 2.19 1.26 7.88
N TYR A 151 3.16 1.03 8.77
CA TYR A 151 3.12 1.58 10.12
C TYR A 151 3.56 3.04 10.17
N GLY A 152 4.45 3.48 9.29
CA GLY A 152 4.83 4.88 9.14
C GLY A 152 3.63 5.75 8.79
N GLN A 153 2.80 5.30 7.84
CA GLN A 153 1.56 5.99 7.48
C GLN A 153 0.57 6.05 8.65
N ALA A 154 0.36 4.93 9.34
CA ALA A 154 -0.53 4.90 10.50
C ALA A 154 -0.02 5.81 11.63
N LEU A 155 1.30 5.81 11.88
CA LEU A 155 1.92 6.70 12.86
C LEU A 155 1.69 8.16 12.50
N LEU A 156 2.00 8.55 11.26
CA LEU A 156 1.77 9.90 10.77
C LEU A 156 0.33 10.36 11.01
N ASP A 157 -0.65 9.56 10.57
CA ASP A 157 -2.06 9.95 10.66
C ASP A 157 -2.56 10.01 12.11
N LEU A 158 -2.07 9.14 12.98
CA LEU A 158 -2.39 9.16 14.41
C LEU A 158 -1.68 10.29 15.17
N LEU A 159 -0.57 10.80 14.66
CA LEU A 159 0.17 11.92 15.24
C LEU A 159 -0.37 13.29 14.79
N ARG A 160 -0.92 13.41 13.57
CA ARG A 160 -1.44 14.66 12.98
C ARG A 160 -2.38 15.47 13.90
N PRO A 161 -3.29 14.85 14.69
CA PRO A 161 -4.15 15.60 15.61
C PRO A 161 -3.41 16.24 16.80
N HIS A 162 -2.19 15.80 17.09
CA HIS A 162 -1.44 16.18 18.29
C HIS A 162 -0.16 16.96 17.98
N LEU A 163 0.43 16.72 16.81
CA LEU A 163 1.68 17.31 16.35
C LEU A 163 1.50 17.78 14.91
N ALA A 164 2.15 18.89 14.55
CA ALA A 164 2.18 19.41 13.19
C ALA A 164 3.11 18.57 12.27
N VAL A 165 2.90 17.26 12.25
CA VAL A 165 3.72 16.29 11.53
C VAL A 165 3.31 16.20 10.05
N ARG A 166 4.30 16.02 9.18
CA ARG A 166 4.18 15.91 7.73
C ARG A 166 4.91 14.67 7.23
N GLU A 167 4.55 14.26 6.02
CA GLU A 167 5.29 13.21 5.30
C GLU A 167 6.70 13.71 4.99
N SER A 168 7.69 12.84 5.19
CA SER A 168 9.01 13.03 4.59
C SER A 168 9.02 12.43 3.19
N GLN A 169 10.13 12.58 2.47
CA GLN A 169 10.35 11.91 1.18
C GLN A 169 10.37 10.37 1.31
N GLN A 170 10.64 9.84 2.51
CA GLN A 170 10.64 8.41 2.80
C GLN A 170 9.72 8.14 4.01
N PRO A 171 8.39 8.14 3.82
CA PRO A 171 7.42 8.02 4.92
C PRO A 171 7.49 6.69 5.67
N GLY A 172 8.12 5.66 5.09
CA GLY A 172 8.39 4.39 5.80
C GLY A 172 9.57 4.44 6.77
N LEU A 173 10.38 5.49 6.70
CA LEU A 173 11.59 5.66 7.52
C LEU A 173 11.49 6.85 8.46
N ALA A 174 10.99 7.98 7.97
CA ALA A 174 11.00 9.24 8.70
C ALA A 174 9.74 10.07 8.53
N LEU A 175 9.46 10.91 9.53
CA LEU A 175 8.43 11.94 9.51
C LEU A 175 9.08 13.32 9.65
N LEU A 176 8.48 14.33 9.04
CA LEU A 176 8.95 15.72 9.13
C LEU A 176 8.12 16.50 10.16
N LEU A 177 8.78 17.20 11.07
CA LEU A 177 8.15 18.07 12.06
C LEU A 177 8.74 19.49 11.96
N PRO A 178 7.95 20.55 12.19
CA PRO A 178 8.48 21.92 12.18
C PRO A 178 9.41 22.21 13.37
N GLU A 179 9.23 21.49 14.48
CA GLU A 179 9.98 21.67 15.72
C GLU A 179 10.44 20.31 16.27
N ALA A 180 11.52 20.32 17.06
CA ALA A 180 12.02 19.11 17.71
C ALA A 180 10.96 18.53 18.68
N PRO A 181 10.49 17.29 18.47
CA PRO A 181 9.50 16.70 19.36
C PRO A 181 10.12 16.43 20.74
N ARG A 182 9.44 16.88 21.80
CA ARG A 182 9.80 16.54 23.18
C ARG A 182 9.46 15.09 23.55
N GLY A 183 8.53 14.50 22.81
CA GLY A 183 7.91 13.22 23.08
C GLY A 183 6.89 12.89 22.00
N LEU A 184 6.56 11.61 21.85
CA LEU A 184 5.44 11.19 21.04
C LEU A 184 4.21 10.98 21.93
N PRO A 185 3.01 11.40 21.51
CA PRO A 185 1.78 11.04 22.22
C PRO A 185 1.62 9.52 22.25
N ALA A 186 1.12 9.01 23.36
CA ALA A 186 0.82 7.58 23.50
C ALA A 186 -0.35 7.21 22.57
N ILE A 187 -0.18 6.11 21.83
CA ILE A 187 -1.20 5.54 20.96
C ILE A 187 -1.73 4.26 21.62
N SER A 188 -3.04 4.17 21.83
CA SER A 188 -3.64 2.96 22.40
C SER A 188 -4.06 1.96 21.32
N ASN A 189 -4.22 0.68 21.69
CA ASN A 189 -4.74 -0.34 20.79
C ASN A 189 -6.15 0.01 20.29
N GLU A 190 -6.99 0.58 21.16
CA GLU A 190 -8.35 1.01 20.82
C GLU A 190 -8.33 2.16 19.81
N GLN A 191 -7.43 3.13 20.00
CA GLN A 191 -7.27 4.26 19.09
C GLN A 191 -6.81 3.77 17.71
N ALA A 192 -5.76 2.95 17.64
CA ALA A 192 -5.25 2.40 16.39
C ALA A 192 -6.28 1.51 15.69
N THR A 193 -7.00 0.66 16.44
CA THR A 193 -8.05 -0.20 15.88
C THR A 193 -9.19 0.62 15.29
N ARG A 194 -9.67 1.65 16.01
CA ARG A 194 -10.72 2.55 15.52
C ARG A 194 -10.29 3.25 14.24
N TYR A 195 -9.08 3.82 14.24
CA TYR A 195 -8.52 4.48 13.06
C TYR A 195 -8.49 3.54 11.85
N LEU A 196 -8.01 2.30 12.00
CA LEU A 196 -7.99 1.32 10.91
C LEU A 196 -9.39 0.94 10.41
N GLN A 197 -10.36 0.82 11.30
CA GLN A 197 -11.76 0.51 10.94
C GLN A 197 -12.41 1.64 10.13
N GLU A 198 -11.98 2.89 10.35
CA GLU A 198 -12.43 4.08 9.61
C GLU A 198 -11.68 4.25 8.28
N HIS A 199 -10.44 3.75 8.17
CA HIS A 199 -9.55 3.95 7.01
C HIS A 199 -9.25 2.67 6.22
N VAL A 200 -10.13 1.67 6.29
CA VAL A 200 -9.91 0.32 5.71
C VAL A 200 -9.44 0.34 4.26
N HIS A 201 -10.05 1.16 3.41
CA HIS A 201 -9.70 1.22 1.98
C HIS A 201 -8.26 1.64 1.71
N GLN A 202 -7.69 2.50 2.54
CA GLN A 202 -6.29 2.94 2.42
C GLN A 202 -5.32 1.79 2.66
N TYR A 203 -5.67 0.86 3.56
CA TYR A 203 -4.82 -0.26 3.94
C TYR A 203 -5.03 -1.52 3.11
N GLU A 204 -6.13 -1.62 2.36
CA GLU A 204 -6.39 -2.79 1.52
C GLU A 204 -5.40 -2.96 0.37
N GLY A 205 -4.87 -1.84 -0.17
CA GLY A 205 -3.87 -1.86 -1.25
C GLY A 205 -2.43 -2.01 -0.77
N THR A 206 -2.17 -1.80 0.53
CA THR A 206 -0.81 -1.85 1.11
C THR A 206 -0.55 -3.15 1.86
N LEU A 207 -1.60 -3.81 2.35
CA LEU A 207 -1.53 -5.09 3.03
C LEU A 207 -1.69 -6.25 2.04
N SER A 208 -0.97 -7.35 2.29
CA SER A 208 -1.07 -8.59 1.50
C SER A 208 -2.32 -9.41 1.88
N LEU A 209 -3.52 -8.85 1.69
CA LEU A 209 -4.80 -9.43 2.13
C LEU A 209 -5.33 -10.54 1.19
N GLY A 210 -4.70 -10.69 0.02
CA GLY A 210 -5.06 -11.69 -0.99
C GLY A 210 -6.14 -11.22 -1.97
N ALA A 211 -6.20 -11.87 -3.13
CA ALA A 211 -6.98 -11.44 -4.30
C ALA A 211 -8.49 -11.33 -4.08
N TYR A 212 -9.05 -11.98 -3.04
CA TYR A 212 -10.49 -12.01 -2.78
C TYR A 212 -10.95 -11.06 -1.67
N GLN A 213 -10.06 -10.26 -1.08
CA GLN A 213 -10.38 -9.34 0.01
C GLN A 213 -11.56 -8.42 -0.32
N HIS A 214 -11.58 -7.85 -1.52
CA HIS A 214 -12.63 -6.94 -1.98
C HIS A 214 -14.02 -7.58 -2.09
N LEU A 215 -14.10 -8.92 -2.18
CA LEU A 215 -15.35 -9.69 -2.27
C LEU A 215 -15.94 -10.06 -0.90
N LEU A 216 -15.20 -9.81 0.19
CA LEU A 216 -15.68 -10.14 1.53
C LEU A 216 -16.77 -9.15 1.97
N PRO A 217 -17.78 -9.60 2.74
CA PRO A 217 -18.69 -8.71 3.45
C PRO A 217 -17.93 -7.66 4.27
N TRP A 218 -18.44 -6.43 4.31
CA TRP A 218 -17.74 -5.30 4.94
C TRP A 218 -17.18 -5.59 6.33
N PRO A 219 -17.93 -6.16 7.30
CA PRO A 219 -17.38 -6.46 8.63
C PRO A 219 -16.18 -7.42 8.61
N LEU A 220 -16.13 -8.34 7.63
CA LEU A 220 -15.00 -9.26 7.47
C LEU A 220 -13.79 -8.57 6.82
N ARG A 221 -14.02 -7.60 5.93
CA ARG A 221 -12.95 -6.77 5.36
C ARG A 221 -12.25 -5.96 6.44
N GLN A 222 -13.03 -5.25 7.26
CA GLN A 222 -12.50 -4.45 8.36
C GLN A 222 -11.69 -5.33 9.33
N ARG A 223 -12.23 -6.50 9.69
CA ARG A 223 -11.52 -7.44 10.57
C ARG A 223 -10.22 -7.95 9.95
N ALA A 224 -10.22 -8.30 8.66
CA ALA A 224 -9.02 -8.76 7.97
C ALA A 224 -7.91 -7.71 7.93
N VAL A 225 -8.26 -6.43 7.71
CA VAL A 225 -7.29 -5.32 7.77
C VAL A 225 -6.70 -5.20 9.16
N VAL A 226 -7.52 -5.18 10.21
CA VAL A 226 -7.04 -5.06 11.60
C VAL A 226 -6.15 -6.25 12.00
N GLU A 227 -6.53 -7.47 11.62
CA GLU A 227 -5.77 -8.69 11.89
C GLU A 227 -4.42 -8.70 11.15
N HIS A 228 -4.38 -8.33 9.86
CA HIS A 228 -3.14 -8.29 9.08
C HIS A 228 -2.22 -7.13 9.45
N PHE A 229 -2.80 -6.00 9.85
CA PHE A 229 -2.02 -4.86 10.32
C PHE A 229 -1.27 -5.20 11.61
N ASP A 230 -1.79 -6.08 12.46
CA ASP A 230 -1.20 -6.39 13.78
C ASP A 230 -1.06 -5.13 14.65
N VAL A 231 -2.21 -4.62 15.10
CA VAL A 231 -2.31 -3.41 15.93
C VAL A 231 -1.44 -3.47 17.17
N THR A 232 -1.34 -4.65 17.79
CA THR A 232 -0.56 -4.83 19.02
C THR A 232 0.91 -4.61 18.74
N ARG A 233 1.43 -5.18 17.65
CA ARG A 233 2.81 -4.98 17.23
C ARG A 233 3.10 -3.52 16.88
N PHE A 234 2.20 -2.87 16.16
CA PHE A 234 2.33 -1.45 15.83
C PHE A 234 2.43 -0.57 17.10
N VAL A 235 1.50 -0.74 18.04
CA VAL A 235 1.47 0.05 19.28
C VAL A 235 2.73 -0.19 20.12
N GLN A 236 3.17 -1.44 20.23
CA GLN A 236 4.41 -1.78 20.93
C GLN A 236 5.64 -1.14 20.27
N ALA A 237 5.71 -1.19 18.93
CA ALA A 237 6.82 -0.60 18.19
C ALA A 237 6.84 0.93 18.31
N ALA A 238 5.69 1.59 18.20
CA ALA A 238 5.56 3.04 18.37
C ALA A 238 5.92 3.47 19.81
N ALA A 239 5.48 2.73 20.82
CA ALA A 239 5.83 3.00 22.22
C ALA A 239 7.31 2.73 22.54
N ALA A 240 7.98 1.88 21.77
CA ALA A 240 9.39 1.58 21.92
C ALA A 240 10.32 2.64 21.30
N LEU A 241 9.79 3.63 20.57
CA LEU A 241 10.58 4.70 19.96
C LEU A 241 11.19 5.61 21.02
N ARG A 242 12.52 5.65 21.06
CA ARG A 242 13.31 6.48 21.96
C ARG A 242 13.91 7.64 21.19
N LEU A 243 13.26 8.79 21.32
CA LEU A 243 13.72 10.05 20.73
C LEU A 243 15.11 10.42 21.24
N ARG A 244 16.06 10.62 20.33
CA ARG A 244 17.41 11.09 20.67
C ARG A 244 17.93 12.02 19.57
N PRO A 245 18.62 13.13 19.90
CA PRO A 245 19.37 13.87 18.90
C PRO A 245 20.40 12.96 18.24
N ALA A 246 20.47 12.98 16.90
CA ALA A 246 21.54 12.30 16.19
C ALA A 246 22.89 13.01 16.44
N THR A 247 23.98 12.25 16.48
CA THR A 247 25.32 12.85 16.36
C THR A 247 25.49 13.42 14.95
N GLU A 248 26.39 14.38 14.78
CA GLU A 248 26.60 15.04 13.48
C GLU A 248 26.90 14.05 12.33
N GLU A 249 27.74 13.04 12.60
CA GLU A 249 28.08 11.98 11.63
C GLU A 249 26.86 11.14 11.22
N ILE A 250 26.03 10.75 12.19
CA ILE A 250 24.81 9.98 11.94
C ILE A 250 23.77 10.86 11.24
N ALA A 251 23.63 12.12 11.66
CA ALA A 251 22.70 13.09 11.10
C ALA A 251 22.93 13.29 9.59
N LEU A 252 24.18 13.46 9.16
CA LEU A 252 24.53 13.58 7.74
C LEU A 252 24.17 12.32 6.96
N SER A 253 24.50 11.15 7.49
CA SER A 253 24.21 9.86 6.85
C SER A 253 22.71 9.60 6.71
N LEU A 254 21.94 9.94 7.75
CA LEU A 254 20.49 9.81 7.79
C LEU A 254 19.78 10.81 6.87
N ALA A 255 20.23 12.07 6.84
CA ALA A 255 19.71 13.08 5.92
C ALA A 255 19.91 12.65 4.46
N HIS A 256 21.08 12.07 4.13
CA HIS A 256 21.34 11.54 2.80
C HIS A 256 20.41 10.37 2.44
N LEU A 257 20.11 9.47 3.39
CA LEU A 257 19.22 8.32 3.17
C LEU A 257 17.81 8.72 2.71
N VAL A 258 17.30 9.87 3.17
CA VAL A 258 15.94 10.33 2.86
C VAL A 258 15.91 11.47 1.84
N SER A 259 17.06 11.91 1.35
CA SER A 259 17.14 12.84 0.23
C SER A 259 17.07 12.06 -1.09
N GLU A 260 16.41 12.59 -2.12
CA GLU A 260 16.42 11.93 -3.44
C GLU A 260 17.86 11.78 -3.96
N PRO A 261 18.21 10.65 -4.63
CA PRO A 261 19.32 10.69 -5.56
C PRO A 261 18.94 11.65 -6.69
N ALA A 262 19.75 12.68 -6.91
CA ALA A 262 19.64 13.60 -8.04
C ALA A 262 19.68 12.87 -9.39
#